data_AF-A0AAU2RPM4-F1
#
_entry.id   AF-A0AAU2RPM4-F1
#
_cell.length_a   1.000
_cell.length_b   1.000
_cell.length_c   1.000
_cell.angle_alpha   90.00
_cell.angle_beta   90.00
_cell.angle_gamma   90.00
#
_symmetry.space_group_name_H-M   'P 1'
#
loop_
_entity.id
_entity.type
_entity.pdbx_description
1 polymer ?
#
loop_
_entity_poly.entity_id
_entity_poly.type
_entity_poly.pdbx_seq_one_letter_code
_entity_poly.pdbx_strand_id
1 'polypeptide(L)'
;MHDKGRHRALLREPENKVPVRAAEPLESPELVPLSPDEPRQSGRLSDRVREQHAAVHALLDEGLGLRPIARRLGLARNTVRRLANAATADELLVGRWTGRSSILDPYKSFLHQLWAEGCTVARRLFEEIRERGYPGGESVVKRYVQRLREAFPHGDPPRKAPSVRDVTSWITRRPDRLDDDQAQQLKQILARCPALDRTAEHVRAFAELMNDRRGQDLGQWIDGVQADDVPTLHGFVNGLGQDLDAVVAGLSLSYSSGAVEGHNNKIKMLKRQMFGRANFDLLRKRVLLAA
;
A
#
# COMPACT_ATOMS: atom_id res chain seq x y z
N MET A 1 -10.08 22.67 -14.78
CA MET A 1 -9.00 22.35 -13.80
C MET A 1 -9.49 22.49 -12.35
N HIS A 2 -10.76 22.15 -12.09
CA HIS A 2 -11.36 22.16 -10.76
C HIS A 2 -11.83 20.74 -10.45
N ASP A 3 -11.71 20.32 -9.20
CA ASP A 3 -12.19 19.04 -8.63
C ASP A 3 -11.18 17.87 -8.50
N LYS A 4 -9.97 18.12 -8.00
CA LYS A 4 -9.07 17.05 -7.51
C LYS A 4 -9.37 16.63 -6.05
N GLY A 5 -10.46 17.13 -5.45
CA GLY A 5 -10.64 17.15 -4.00
C GLY A 5 -11.86 16.41 -3.45
N ARG A 6 -12.97 16.29 -4.19
CA ARG A 6 -14.25 15.87 -3.59
C ARG A 6 -14.26 14.47 -2.99
N HIS A 7 -13.54 13.53 -3.58
CA HIS A 7 -13.54 12.13 -3.10
C HIS A 7 -12.31 11.75 -2.29
N ARG A 8 -11.34 12.66 -2.09
CA ARG A 8 -10.09 12.33 -1.39
C ARG A 8 -10.33 11.90 0.07
N ALA A 9 -11.33 12.48 0.72
CA ALA A 9 -11.70 12.12 2.09
C ALA A 9 -12.29 10.70 2.18
N LEU A 10 -12.96 10.23 1.12
CA LEU A 10 -13.65 8.94 1.05
C LEU A 10 -12.70 7.76 0.75
N LEU A 11 -11.44 8.05 0.37
CA LEU A 11 -10.41 7.04 0.14
C LEU A 11 -9.83 6.46 1.43
N ARG A 12 -10.06 7.09 2.58
CA ARG A 12 -9.58 6.58 3.88
C ARG A 12 -10.45 5.40 4.33
N GLU A 13 -9.82 4.39 4.92
CA GLU A 13 -10.54 3.33 5.62
C GLU A 13 -11.33 3.93 6.80
N PRO A 14 -12.56 3.45 7.09
CA PRO A 14 -13.27 3.89 8.27
C PRO A 14 -12.46 3.53 9.51
N GLU A 15 -12.27 4.48 10.42
CA GLU A 15 -11.64 4.23 11.71
C GLU A 15 -12.45 3.14 12.44
N ASN A 16 -11.88 1.94 12.56
CA ASN A 16 -12.41 0.93 13.45
C ASN A 16 -12.14 1.42 14.87
N LYS A 17 -13.09 2.15 15.47
CA LYS A 17 -13.09 2.50 16.89
C LYS A 17 -13.25 1.22 17.70
N VAL A 18 -12.16 0.50 17.91
CA VAL A 18 -12.02 -0.37 19.09
C VAL A 18 -11.80 0.59 20.26
N PRO A 19 -12.65 0.58 21.30
CA PRO A 19 -12.50 1.50 22.43
C PRO A 19 -11.19 1.17 23.16
N VAL A 20 -10.19 2.04 23.00
CA VAL A 20 -8.99 2.04 23.84
C VAL A 20 -9.43 2.53 25.22
N ARG A 21 -9.42 1.60 26.17
CA ARG A 21 -9.66 1.88 27.59
C ARG A 21 -8.60 2.87 28.06
N ALA A 22 -9.03 4.02 28.57
CA ALA A 22 -8.15 5.08 29.06
C ALA A 22 -7.21 4.52 30.15
N ALA A 23 -5.90 4.67 29.95
CA ALA A 23 -4.89 4.47 30.98
C ALA A 23 -4.53 5.85 31.56
N GLU A 24 -4.59 5.96 32.87
CA GLU A 24 -4.22 7.17 33.62
C GLU A 24 -2.71 7.50 33.49
N PRO A 25 -2.31 8.77 33.68
CA PRO A 25 -0.94 9.23 33.44
C PRO A 25 -0.01 8.74 34.55
N LEU A 26 1.06 8.01 34.20
CA LEU A 26 2.16 7.72 35.13
C LEU A 26 3.32 8.69 34.87
N GLU A 27 3.77 9.32 35.95
CA GLU A 27 4.91 10.22 36.04
C GLU A 27 6.21 9.58 35.52
N SER A 28 7.02 10.39 34.83
CA SER A 28 8.34 10.02 34.31
C SER A 28 9.33 9.72 35.45
N PRO A 29 9.92 8.53 35.55
CA PRO A 29 11.02 8.30 36.49
C PRO A 29 12.33 8.81 35.89
N GLU A 30 13.02 9.62 36.68
CA GLU A 30 14.36 10.14 36.47
C GLU A 30 15.38 8.98 36.38
N LEU A 31 16.20 8.96 35.32
CA LEU A 31 17.17 7.89 35.05
C LEU A 31 18.43 8.04 35.89
N VAL A 32 18.65 7.13 36.84
CA VAL A 32 19.94 6.91 37.52
C VAL A 32 20.82 5.96 36.68
N PRO A 33 22.13 6.20 36.50
CA PRO A 33 22.99 5.33 35.71
C PRO A 33 23.39 4.07 36.50
N LEU A 34 23.06 2.88 35.98
CA LEU A 34 23.46 1.58 36.57
C LEU A 34 24.66 0.96 35.83
N SER A 35 25.63 0.49 36.62
CA SER A 35 26.92 -0.14 36.30
C SER A 35 26.85 -1.43 35.43
N PRO A 36 27.98 -1.91 34.86
CA PRO A 36 27.99 -2.83 33.70
C PRO A 36 27.74 -4.33 33.94
N ASP A 37 27.64 -4.83 35.18
CA ASP A 37 27.87 -6.27 35.46
C ASP A 37 26.69 -7.06 36.07
N GLU A 38 25.45 -6.64 35.83
CA GLU A 38 24.28 -7.50 36.10
C GLU A 38 23.70 -8.06 34.79
N PRO A 39 23.21 -9.31 34.75
CA PRO A 39 22.36 -9.78 33.66
C PRO A 39 21.06 -8.96 33.69
N ARG A 40 21.06 -7.87 32.92
CA ARG A 40 19.99 -6.87 32.90
C ARG A 40 18.70 -7.52 32.42
N GLN A 41 17.69 -7.42 33.28
CA GLN A 41 16.34 -7.92 33.08
C GLN A 41 15.80 -7.44 31.73
N SER A 42 15.65 -8.41 30.84
CA SER A 42 14.97 -8.29 29.57
C SER A 42 13.54 -7.78 29.83
N GLY A 43 13.14 -6.71 29.14
CA GLY A 43 11.87 -6.02 29.42
C GLY A 43 10.62 -6.88 29.25
N ARG A 44 9.47 -6.28 29.58
CA ARG A 44 8.08 -6.81 29.61
C ARG A 44 7.68 -7.82 28.51
N LEU A 45 8.34 -7.82 27.34
CA LEU A 45 8.10 -8.81 26.28
C LEU A 45 8.74 -10.17 26.60
N SER A 46 9.92 -10.22 27.20
CA SER A 46 10.53 -11.47 27.64
C SER A 46 9.72 -12.09 28.77
N ASP A 47 9.15 -11.27 29.65
CA ASP A 47 8.21 -11.70 30.67
C ASP A 47 6.92 -12.22 30.03
N ARG A 48 6.36 -11.53 29.03
CA ARG A 48 5.18 -12.01 28.31
C ARG A 48 5.42 -13.30 27.52
N VAL A 49 6.60 -13.48 26.93
CA VAL A 49 6.98 -14.73 26.24
C VAL A 49 7.16 -15.87 27.26
N ARG A 50 7.75 -15.58 28.43
CA ARG A 50 7.84 -16.51 29.56
C ARG A 50 6.46 -16.86 30.12
N GLU A 51 5.56 -15.89 30.29
CA GLU A 51 4.18 -16.08 30.73
C GLU A 51 3.38 -16.90 29.72
N GLN A 52 3.51 -16.62 28.42
CA GLN A 52 2.83 -17.38 27.36
C GLN A 52 3.38 -18.80 27.22
N HIS A 53 4.69 -18.99 27.39
CA HIS A 53 5.32 -20.31 27.42
C HIS A 53 4.83 -21.10 28.64
N ALA A 54 4.88 -20.51 29.84
CA ALA A 54 4.38 -21.12 31.06
C ALA A 54 2.89 -21.47 30.99
N ALA A 55 2.05 -20.59 30.45
CA ALA A 55 0.62 -20.84 30.27
C ALA A 55 0.32 -21.95 29.26
N VAL A 56 1.14 -22.11 28.21
CA VAL A 56 1.00 -23.22 27.26
C VAL A 56 1.43 -24.54 27.90
N HIS A 57 2.55 -24.58 28.64
CA HIS A 57 3.02 -25.80 29.31
C HIS A 57 2.09 -26.25 30.45
N ALA A 58 1.57 -25.33 31.26
CA ALA A 58 0.57 -25.66 32.29
C ALA A 58 -0.69 -26.32 31.70
N LEU A 59 -1.17 -25.84 30.55
CA LEU A 59 -2.33 -26.43 29.87
C LEU A 59 -1.99 -27.76 29.17
N LEU A 60 -0.74 -28.00 28.80
CA LEU A 60 -0.29 -29.30 28.29
C LEU A 60 -0.19 -30.33 29.42
N ASP A 61 0.26 -29.91 30.60
CA ASP A 61 0.29 -30.75 31.81
C ASP A 61 -1.12 -31.13 32.29
N GLU A 62 -2.12 -30.26 32.06
CA GLU A 62 -3.56 -30.57 32.22
C GLU A 62 -4.10 -31.57 31.17
N GLY A 63 -3.29 -32.03 30.22
CA GLY A 63 -3.66 -33.01 29.18
C GLY A 63 -4.45 -32.43 28.00
N LEU A 64 -4.52 -31.10 27.85
CA LEU A 64 -5.23 -30.47 26.73
C LEU A 64 -4.43 -30.55 25.43
N GLY A 65 -5.13 -30.88 24.34
CA GLY A 65 -4.54 -30.81 23.00
C GLY A 65 -4.23 -29.37 22.55
N LEU A 66 -3.29 -29.22 21.62
CA LEU A 66 -2.84 -27.92 21.09
C LEU A 66 -3.97 -27.04 20.50
N ARG A 67 -5.05 -27.65 19.99
CA ARG A 67 -6.22 -26.94 19.42
C ARG A 67 -7.09 -26.27 20.50
N PRO A 68 -7.51 -26.98 21.56
CA PRO A 68 -8.11 -26.37 22.74
C PRO A 68 -7.27 -25.24 23.34
N ILE A 69 -5.97 -25.45 23.50
CA ILE A 69 -5.04 -24.45 24.07
C ILE A 69 -5.02 -23.17 23.23
N ALA A 70 -4.95 -23.30 21.90
CA ALA A 70 -5.02 -22.17 20.97
C ALA A 70 -6.29 -21.33 21.12
N ARG A 71 -7.45 -21.99 21.27
CA ARG A 71 -8.73 -21.30 21.48
C ARG A 71 -8.80 -20.63 22.85
N ARG A 72 -8.28 -21.29 23.90
CA ARG A 72 -8.33 -20.80 25.29
C ARG A 72 -7.42 -19.59 25.52
N LEU A 73 -6.25 -19.58 24.89
CA LEU A 73 -5.26 -18.49 25.01
C LEU A 73 -5.40 -17.42 23.93
N GLY A 74 -6.31 -17.59 22.96
CA GLY A 74 -6.45 -16.67 21.81
C GLY A 74 -5.20 -16.63 20.91
N LEU A 75 -4.41 -17.71 20.91
CA LEU A 75 -3.16 -17.82 20.16
C LEU A 75 -3.36 -18.63 18.89
N ALA A 76 -2.63 -18.28 17.83
CA ALA A 76 -2.62 -19.11 16.62
C ALA A 76 -2.05 -20.51 16.93
N ARG A 77 -2.63 -21.55 16.33
CA ARG A 77 -2.21 -22.95 16.54
C ARG A 77 -0.71 -23.18 16.35
N ASN A 78 -0.12 -22.49 15.37
CA ASN A 78 1.31 -22.58 15.09
C ASN A 78 2.16 -21.97 16.21
N THR A 79 1.65 -20.94 16.88
CA THR A 79 2.28 -20.31 18.06
C THR A 79 2.23 -21.26 19.26
N VAL A 80 1.09 -21.87 19.52
CA VAL A 80 0.95 -22.88 20.59
C VAL A 80 1.87 -24.07 20.34
N ARG A 81 1.93 -24.57 19.11
CA ARG A 81 2.85 -25.66 18.73
C ARG A 81 4.32 -25.26 18.91
N ARG A 82 4.70 -24.03 18.57
CA ARG A 82 6.07 -23.52 18.75
C ARG A 82 6.43 -23.37 20.23
N LEU A 83 5.50 -22.88 21.06
CA LEU A 83 5.67 -22.74 22.51
C LEU A 83 5.74 -24.11 23.21
N ALA A 84 4.88 -25.04 22.81
CA ALA A 84 4.83 -26.42 23.31
C ALA A 84 6.11 -27.22 23.04
N ASN A 85 6.73 -26.98 21.87
CA ASN A 85 7.94 -27.70 21.45
C ASN A 85 9.23 -27.12 22.04
N ALA A 86 9.18 -25.96 22.68
CA ALA A 86 10.35 -25.35 23.32
C ALA A 86 10.41 -25.78 24.80
N ALA A 87 11.55 -26.32 25.23
CA ALA A 87 11.74 -26.77 26.60
C ALA A 87 11.83 -25.60 27.59
N THR A 88 12.34 -24.45 27.13
CA THR A 88 12.36 -23.22 27.93
C THR A 88 11.92 -22.01 27.12
N ALA A 89 11.36 -20.99 27.79
CA ALA A 89 11.03 -19.72 27.15
C ALA A 89 12.28 -19.01 26.58
N ASP A 90 13.45 -19.26 27.17
CA ASP A 90 14.72 -18.70 26.71
C ASP A 90 15.21 -19.41 25.43
N GLU A 91 14.87 -20.68 25.16
CA GLU A 91 15.11 -21.32 23.84
C GLU A 91 14.32 -20.67 22.70
N LEU A 92 13.16 -20.06 22.98
CA LEU A 92 12.43 -19.27 21.98
C LEU A 92 13.10 -17.91 21.71
N LEU A 93 13.95 -17.47 22.63
CA LEU A 93 14.71 -16.23 22.58
C LEU A 93 16.16 -16.45 22.11
N VAL A 94 16.64 -17.70 22.04
CA VAL A 94 18.00 -18.09 21.66
C VAL A 94 17.97 -18.97 20.41
N GLY A 95 18.55 -18.51 19.29
CA GLY A 95 18.69 -19.40 18.12
C GLY A 95 18.94 -18.84 16.72
N ARG A 96 19.35 -17.57 16.58
CA ARG A 96 20.21 -17.05 15.47
C ARG A 96 20.86 -15.72 15.88
N TRP A 97 21.00 -15.56 17.19
CA TRP A 97 21.01 -14.29 17.94
C TRP A 97 22.12 -14.23 19.00
N THR A 98 23.12 -15.10 18.87
CA THR A 98 24.35 -15.04 19.65
C THR A 98 25.53 -15.17 18.69
N GLY A 99 26.39 -14.16 18.70
CA GLY A 99 27.66 -14.20 17.98
C GLY A 99 28.33 -12.84 17.78
N ARG A 100 27.56 -11.75 17.63
CA ARG A 100 28.11 -10.39 17.67
C ARG A 100 27.12 -9.45 18.33
N SER A 101 27.59 -8.70 19.31
CA SER A 101 26.86 -7.56 19.87
C SER A 101 26.46 -6.65 18.70
N SER A 102 25.17 -6.51 18.48
CA SER A 102 24.65 -5.54 17.53
C SER A 102 24.60 -4.19 18.22
N ILE A 103 24.98 -3.14 17.53
CA ILE A 103 24.77 -1.74 17.96
C ILE A 103 23.29 -1.45 18.31
N LEU A 104 22.37 -2.29 17.83
CA LEU A 104 20.95 -2.23 18.12
C LEU A 104 20.55 -2.86 19.46
N ASP A 105 21.38 -3.74 20.05
CA ASP A 105 21.06 -4.52 21.25
C ASP A 105 20.53 -3.68 22.42
N PRO A 106 21.14 -2.52 22.76
CA PRO A 106 20.64 -1.66 23.83
C PRO A 106 19.24 -1.07 23.57
N TYR A 107 18.84 -0.97 22.30
CA TYR A 107 17.59 -0.32 21.87
C TYR A 107 16.45 -1.32 21.61
N LYS A 108 16.72 -2.63 21.68
CA LYS A 108 15.74 -3.68 21.36
C LYS A 108 14.52 -3.68 22.28
N SER A 109 14.72 -3.47 23.57
CA SER A 109 13.64 -3.40 24.56
C SER A 109 12.67 -2.27 24.25
N PHE A 110 13.19 -1.10 23.89
CA PHE A 110 12.39 0.06 23.51
C PHE A 110 11.66 -0.14 22.18
N LEU A 111 12.33 -0.74 21.18
CA LEU A 111 11.68 -1.13 19.93
C LEU A 111 10.52 -2.10 20.14
N HIS A 112 10.64 -3.03 21.09
CA HIS A 112 9.57 -3.96 21.46
C HIS A 112 8.40 -3.26 22.15
N GLN A 113 8.68 -2.25 22.96
CA GLN A 113 7.64 -1.45 23.60
C GLN A 113 6.84 -0.68 22.54
N LEU A 114 7.50 0.07 21.65
CA LEU A 114 6.84 0.78 20.55
C LEU A 114 6.08 -0.17 19.62
N TRP A 115 6.63 -1.37 19.39
CA TRP A 115 5.96 -2.41 18.63
C TRP A 115 4.64 -2.87 19.28
N ALA A 116 4.64 -3.06 20.60
CA ALA A 116 3.46 -3.42 21.38
C ALA A 116 2.41 -2.29 21.43
N GLU A 117 2.86 -1.03 21.35
CA GLU A 117 2.02 0.17 21.24
C GLU A 117 1.44 0.37 19.83
N GLY A 118 1.80 -0.50 18.85
CA GLY A 118 1.26 -0.49 17.49
C GLY A 118 2.12 0.27 16.46
N CYS A 119 3.26 0.82 16.86
CA CYS A 119 4.22 1.44 15.96
C CYS A 119 5.01 0.38 15.17
N THR A 120 4.49 -0.04 14.02
CA THR A 120 5.10 -1.10 13.16
C THR A 120 5.94 -0.56 12.00
N VAL A 121 6.06 0.77 11.87
CA VAL A 121 6.78 1.44 10.78
C VAL A 121 8.25 1.58 11.13
N ALA A 122 9.12 0.84 10.41
CA ALA A 122 10.57 0.81 10.66
C ALA A 122 11.24 2.19 10.64
N ARG A 123 10.76 3.11 9.79
CA ARG A 123 11.28 4.48 9.74
C ARG A 123 10.99 5.28 11.01
N ARG A 124 9.76 5.19 11.53
CA ARG A 124 9.39 5.86 12.78
C ARG A 124 10.18 5.29 13.95
N LEU A 125 10.28 3.96 14.01
CA LEU A 125 11.10 3.27 15.01
C LEU A 125 12.58 3.69 14.94
N PHE A 126 13.13 3.95 13.75
CA PHE A 126 14.48 4.47 13.59
C PHE A 126 14.63 5.93 14.07
N GLU A 127 13.67 6.80 13.72
CA GLU A 127 13.67 8.21 14.15
C GLU A 127 13.64 8.29 15.70
N GLU A 128 12.79 7.49 16.34
CA GLU A 128 12.65 7.39 17.80
C GLU A 128 13.93 6.92 18.52
N ILE A 129 14.59 5.87 18.00
CA ILE A 129 15.86 5.42 18.61
C ILE A 129 17.02 6.36 18.31
N ARG A 130 16.98 7.08 17.19
CA ARG A 130 18.02 8.04 16.81
C ARG A 130 18.00 9.26 17.74
N GLU A 131 16.82 9.74 18.11
CA GLU A 131 16.67 10.79 19.13
C GLU A 131 17.23 10.37 20.50
N ARG A 132 17.22 9.06 20.78
CA ARG A 132 17.79 8.47 22.01
C ARG A 132 19.28 8.12 21.90
N GLY A 133 19.95 8.57 20.85
CA GLY A 133 21.40 8.40 20.69
C GLY A 133 21.84 7.14 19.93
N TYR A 134 20.95 6.49 19.18
CA TYR A 134 21.33 5.35 18.35
C TYR A 134 22.36 5.74 17.26
N PRO A 135 23.58 5.17 17.29
CA PRO A 135 24.65 5.55 16.36
C PRO A 135 24.63 4.78 15.03
N GLY A 136 23.69 3.85 14.85
CA GLY A 136 23.65 2.98 13.67
C GLY A 136 22.76 3.52 12.53
N GLY A 137 22.81 2.83 11.38
CA GLY A 137 22.00 3.19 10.21
C GLY A 137 20.58 2.60 10.23
N GLU A 138 19.66 3.27 9.52
CA GLU A 138 18.24 2.86 9.37
C GLU A 138 18.09 1.41 8.85
N SER A 139 19.00 0.95 7.98
CA SER A 139 18.97 -0.39 7.40
C SER A 139 19.07 -1.52 8.43
N VAL A 140 19.75 -1.27 9.56
CA VAL A 140 19.87 -2.26 10.66
C VAL A 140 18.53 -2.40 11.37
N VAL A 141 17.84 -1.28 11.61
CA VAL A 141 16.50 -1.23 12.20
C VAL A 141 15.48 -1.86 11.26
N LYS A 142 15.51 -1.55 9.97
CA LYS A 142 14.63 -2.16 8.95
C LYS A 142 14.74 -3.69 8.95
N ARG A 143 15.97 -4.22 8.98
CA ARG A 143 16.21 -5.67 9.05
C ARG A 143 15.68 -6.28 10.34
N TYR A 144 15.83 -5.58 11.46
CA TYR A 144 15.31 -6.01 12.76
C TYR A 144 13.78 -6.05 12.80
N VAL A 145 13.14 -4.98 12.34
CA VAL A 145 11.68 -4.84 12.26
C VAL A 145 11.07 -5.86 11.30
N GLN A 146 11.73 -6.15 10.19
CA GLN A 146 11.29 -7.20 9.27
C GLN A 146 11.30 -8.59 9.95
N ARG A 147 12.33 -8.89 10.74
CA ARG A 147 12.36 -10.13 11.54
C ARG A 147 11.28 -10.16 12.62
N LEU A 148 10.96 -9.02 13.22
CA LEU A 148 9.84 -8.92 14.17
C LEU A 148 8.49 -9.19 13.50
N ARG A 149 8.28 -8.72 12.26
CA ARG A 149 7.08 -9.04 11.45
C ARG A 149 6.96 -10.53 11.16
N GLU A 150 8.08 -11.18 10.82
CA GLU A 150 8.13 -12.62 10.55
C GLU A 150 7.89 -13.46 11.82
N ALA A 151 8.44 -13.02 12.97
CA ALA A 151 8.32 -13.73 14.24
C ALA A 151 6.97 -13.52 14.94
N PHE A 152 6.36 -12.36 14.73
CA PHE A 152 5.09 -11.92 15.31
C PHE A 152 4.24 -11.26 14.22
N PRO A 153 3.44 -12.06 13.48
CA PRO A 153 2.43 -11.52 12.56
C PRO A 153 1.29 -10.91 13.36
N HIS A 154 1.52 -9.75 13.96
CA HIS A 154 0.43 -8.83 14.28
C HIS A 154 -0.07 -8.26 12.95
N GLY A 155 -1.40 -8.14 12.82
CA GLY A 155 -2.09 -7.85 11.56
C GLY A 155 -1.36 -6.81 10.73
N ASP A 156 -1.31 -7.06 9.42
CA ASP A 156 -0.56 -6.30 8.42
C ASP A 156 -0.37 -4.84 8.84
N PRO A 157 0.85 -4.27 8.73
CA PRO A 157 1.05 -2.86 9.02
C PRO A 157 -0.05 -2.04 8.31
N PRO A 158 -0.62 -1.00 8.95
CA PRO A 158 -1.79 -0.30 8.44
C PRO A 158 -1.58 -0.04 6.96
N ARG A 159 -2.39 -0.72 6.13
CA ARG A 159 -2.19 -0.77 4.69
C ARG A 159 -2.17 0.68 4.24
N LYS A 160 -1.11 1.07 3.53
CA LYS A 160 -0.99 2.46 3.06
C LYS A 160 -2.26 2.74 2.25
N ALA A 161 -3.11 3.64 2.75
CA ALA A 161 -4.33 4.00 2.06
C ALA A 161 -4.00 4.40 0.61
N PRO A 162 -4.71 3.86 -0.38
CA PRO A 162 -4.40 4.13 -1.76
C PRO A 162 -4.56 5.61 -2.07
N SER A 163 -3.65 6.14 -2.88
CA SER A 163 -3.76 7.51 -3.34
C SER A 163 -4.81 7.62 -4.44
N VAL A 164 -5.25 8.85 -4.74
CA VAL A 164 -6.13 9.12 -5.88
C VAL A 164 -5.53 8.54 -7.18
N ARG A 165 -4.20 8.66 -7.36
CA ARG A 165 -3.51 8.13 -8.54
C ARG A 165 -3.58 6.61 -8.62
N ASP A 166 -3.47 5.92 -7.49
CA ASP A 166 -3.56 4.46 -7.45
C ASP A 166 -4.97 4.03 -7.85
N VAL A 167 -6.00 4.62 -7.25
CA VAL A 167 -7.40 4.33 -7.58
C VAL A 167 -7.72 4.64 -9.04
N THR A 168 -7.30 5.78 -9.57
CA THR A 168 -7.48 6.11 -10.99
C THR A 168 -6.73 5.12 -11.89
N SER A 169 -5.52 4.70 -11.50
CA SER A 169 -4.76 3.70 -12.25
C SER A 169 -5.43 2.32 -12.20
N TRP A 170 -6.12 1.98 -11.12
CA TRP A 170 -6.84 0.71 -10.98
C TRP A 170 -8.11 0.70 -11.82
N ILE A 171 -8.86 1.82 -11.83
CA ILE A 171 -10.09 1.96 -12.64
C ILE A 171 -9.79 1.89 -14.15
N THR A 172 -8.68 2.49 -14.59
CA THR A 172 -8.31 2.55 -16.02
C THR A 172 -7.49 1.35 -16.50
N ARG A 173 -7.15 0.41 -15.60
CA ARG A 173 -6.42 -0.82 -15.93
C ARG A 173 -7.40 -1.96 -16.14
N ARG A 174 -7.04 -2.91 -17.02
CA ARG A 174 -7.83 -4.13 -17.20
C ARG A 174 -7.91 -4.93 -15.88
N PRO A 175 -9.10 -5.45 -15.49
CA PRO A 175 -9.31 -6.14 -14.22
C PRO A 175 -8.37 -7.32 -13.96
N ASP A 176 -7.99 -8.06 -15.02
CA ASP A 176 -7.07 -9.21 -14.99
C ASP A 176 -5.63 -8.85 -14.62
N ARG A 177 -5.27 -7.55 -14.63
CA ARG A 177 -3.92 -7.06 -14.32
C ARG A 177 -3.81 -6.42 -12.94
N LEU A 178 -4.86 -6.49 -12.13
CA LEU A 178 -4.82 -6.13 -10.72
C LEU A 178 -4.44 -7.38 -9.91
N ASP A 179 -3.59 -7.18 -8.91
CA ASP A 179 -3.40 -8.22 -7.89
C ASP A 179 -4.63 -8.31 -6.97
N ASP A 180 -4.75 -9.43 -6.24
CA ASP A 180 -5.91 -9.72 -5.38
C ASP A 180 -6.14 -8.62 -4.33
N ASP A 181 -5.06 -8.04 -3.78
CA ASP A 181 -5.13 -6.99 -2.78
C ASP A 181 -5.65 -5.68 -3.38
N GLN A 182 -5.17 -5.27 -4.56
CA GLN A 182 -5.63 -4.10 -5.29
C GLN A 182 -7.09 -4.25 -5.71
N ALA A 183 -7.47 -5.43 -6.22
CA ALA A 183 -8.85 -5.73 -6.61
C ALA A 183 -9.79 -5.62 -5.42
N GLN A 184 -9.40 -6.17 -4.27
CA GLN A 184 -10.18 -6.09 -3.04
C GLN A 184 -10.28 -4.66 -2.49
N GLN A 185 -9.19 -3.89 -2.50
CA GLN A 185 -9.21 -2.49 -2.08
C GLN A 185 -10.09 -1.63 -2.99
N LEU A 186 -9.98 -1.79 -4.31
CA LEU A 186 -10.83 -1.10 -5.27
C LEU A 186 -12.30 -1.43 -5.00
N LYS A 187 -12.64 -2.71 -4.86
CA LYS A 187 -14.02 -3.14 -4.55
C LYS A 187 -14.59 -2.46 -3.31
N GLN A 188 -13.81 -2.38 -2.24
CA GLN A 188 -14.22 -1.68 -1.01
C GLN A 188 -14.40 -0.18 -1.22
N ILE A 189 -13.57 0.47 -2.05
CA ILE A 189 -13.68 1.91 -2.33
C ILE A 189 -14.94 2.19 -3.15
N LEU A 190 -15.19 1.39 -4.19
CA LEU A 190 -16.37 1.56 -5.05
C LEU A 190 -17.67 1.34 -4.25
N ALA A 191 -17.71 0.32 -3.39
CA ALA A 191 -18.85 0.08 -2.51
C ALA A 191 -19.16 1.24 -1.55
N ARG A 192 -18.16 2.04 -1.18
CA ARG A 192 -18.31 3.22 -0.30
C ARG A 192 -18.73 4.48 -1.05
N CYS A 193 -18.52 4.54 -2.36
CA CYS A 193 -18.70 5.74 -3.15
C CYS A 193 -19.46 5.42 -4.45
N PRO A 194 -20.81 5.37 -4.40
CA PRO A 194 -21.62 4.96 -5.55
C PRO A 194 -21.37 5.78 -6.82
N ALA A 195 -21.14 7.09 -6.70
CA ALA A 195 -20.80 7.93 -7.86
C ALA A 195 -19.49 7.51 -8.56
N LEU A 196 -18.51 7.04 -7.77
CA LEU A 196 -17.24 6.55 -8.32
C LEU A 196 -17.40 5.15 -8.92
N ASP A 197 -18.26 4.31 -8.34
CA ASP A 197 -18.62 3.00 -8.90
C ASP A 197 -19.25 3.15 -10.29
N ARG A 198 -20.26 4.02 -10.43
CA ARG A 198 -20.85 4.37 -11.74
C ARG A 198 -19.83 4.89 -12.73
N THR A 199 -18.94 5.78 -12.29
CA THR A 199 -17.85 6.29 -13.14
C THR A 199 -16.96 5.13 -13.61
N ALA A 200 -16.60 4.20 -12.73
CA ALA A 200 -15.76 3.06 -13.06
C ALA A 200 -16.45 2.08 -14.03
N GLU A 201 -17.77 1.87 -13.90
CA GLU A 201 -18.59 1.11 -14.86
C GLU A 201 -18.50 1.72 -16.27
N HIS A 202 -18.74 3.04 -16.39
CA HIS A 202 -18.68 3.74 -17.67
C HIS A 202 -17.28 3.71 -18.29
N VAL A 203 -16.23 3.89 -17.49
CA VAL A 203 -14.84 3.80 -17.96
C VAL A 203 -14.51 2.40 -18.48
N ARG A 204 -14.95 1.34 -17.80
CA ARG A 204 -14.73 -0.04 -18.24
C ARG A 204 -15.49 -0.34 -19.54
N ALA A 205 -16.77 0.04 -19.61
CA ALA A 205 -17.57 -0.14 -20.81
C ALA A 205 -16.95 0.60 -22.02
N PHE A 206 -16.50 1.84 -21.83
CA PHE A 206 -15.82 2.59 -22.89
C PHE A 206 -14.49 1.92 -23.31
N ALA A 207 -13.73 1.39 -22.36
CA ALA A 207 -12.51 0.65 -22.66
C ALA A 207 -12.79 -0.62 -23.48
N GLU A 208 -13.86 -1.34 -23.20
CA GLU A 208 -14.30 -2.49 -24.01
C GLU A 208 -14.66 -2.06 -25.44
N LEU A 209 -15.43 -0.98 -25.61
CA LEU A 209 -15.73 -0.42 -26.94
C LEU A 209 -14.47 -0.12 -27.74
N MET A 210 -13.46 0.49 -27.11
CA MET A 210 -12.17 0.79 -27.74
C MET A 210 -11.37 -0.47 -28.09
N ASN A 211 -11.29 -1.43 -27.16
CA ASN A 211 -10.48 -2.65 -27.35
C ASN A 211 -11.09 -3.58 -28.41
N ASP A 212 -12.41 -3.71 -28.43
CA ASP A 212 -13.15 -4.61 -29.32
C ASP A 212 -13.57 -3.93 -30.63
N ARG A 213 -13.23 -2.65 -30.79
CA ARG A 213 -13.55 -1.81 -31.94
C ARG A 213 -15.05 -1.76 -32.28
N ARG A 214 -15.86 -1.53 -31.25
CA ARG A 214 -17.33 -1.52 -31.34
C ARG A 214 -17.89 -0.10 -31.44
N GLY A 215 -17.41 0.68 -32.41
CA GLY A 215 -17.82 2.07 -32.55
C GLY A 215 -19.33 2.27 -32.76
N GLN A 216 -20.02 1.30 -33.37
CA GLN A 216 -21.47 1.33 -33.54
C GLN A 216 -22.26 1.38 -32.21
N ASP A 217 -21.69 0.87 -31.12
CA ASP A 217 -22.33 0.82 -29.81
C ASP A 217 -22.05 2.11 -28.98
N LEU A 218 -21.27 3.05 -29.53
CA LEU A 218 -20.90 4.29 -28.85
C LEU A 218 -22.12 5.15 -28.50
N GLY A 219 -23.13 5.23 -29.37
CA GLY A 219 -24.35 5.99 -29.12
C GLY A 219 -25.09 5.49 -27.89
N GLN A 220 -25.27 4.17 -27.77
CA GLN A 220 -25.91 3.55 -26.60
C GLN A 220 -25.12 3.83 -25.31
N TRP A 221 -23.78 3.80 -25.39
CA TRP A 221 -22.94 4.12 -24.23
C TRP A 221 -23.06 5.60 -23.84
N ILE A 222 -23.11 6.52 -24.80
CA ILE A 222 -23.34 7.95 -24.59
C ILE A 222 -24.67 8.18 -23.86
N ASP A 223 -25.75 7.56 -24.33
CA ASP A 223 -27.07 7.66 -23.72
C ASP A 223 -27.06 7.14 -22.26
N GLY A 224 -26.35 6.03 -22.02
CA GLY A 224 -26.16 5.46 -20.69
C GLY A 224 -25.45 6.41 -19.72
N VAL A 225 -24.40 7.10 -20.19
CA VAL A 225 -23.69 8.11 -19.38
C VAL A 225 -24.57 9.33 -19.08
N GLN A 226 -25.41 9.75 -20.03
CA GLN A 226 -26.31 10.89 -19.85
C GLN A 226 -27.49 10.58 -18.91
N ALA A 227 -27.95 9.33 -18.88
CA ALA A 227 -29.01 8.88 -17.98
C ALA A 227 -28.56 8.81 -16.51
N ASP A 228 -27.26 8.57 -16.27
CA ASP A 228 -26.68 8.53 -14.93
C ASP A 228 -26.23 9.91 -14.44
N ASP A 229 -26.29 10.12 -13.13
CA ASP A 229 -25.80 11.34 -12.47
C ASP A 229 -24.27 11.30 -12.28
N VAL A 230 -23.53 11.40 -13.38
CA VAL A 230 -22.07 11.52 -13.39
C VAL A 230 -21.63 12.80 -14.12
N PRO A 231 -21.77 13.99 -13.48
CA PRO A 231 -21.54 15.28 -14.13
C PRO A 231 -20.13 15.46 -14.71
N THR A 232 -19.15 14.75 -14.16
CA THR A 232 -17.75 14.76 -14.64
C THR A 232 -17.60 14.12 -16.02
N LEU A 233 -18.49 13.21 -16.43
CA LEU A 233 -18.45 12.55 -17.74
C LEU A 233 -19.36 13.21 -18.78
N HIS A 234 -20.39 13.95 -18.37
CA HIS A 234 -21.30 14.62 -19.31
C HIS A 234 -20.57 15.58 -20.27
N GLY A 235 -19.60 16.35 -19.77
CA GLY A 235 -18.78 17.22 -20.62
C GLY A 235 -17.93 16.46 -21.65
N PHE A 236 -17.44 15.27 -21.29
CA PHE A 236 -16.68 14.42 -22.20
C PHE A 236 -17.58 13.87 -23.32
N VAL A 237 -18.74 13.33 -22.95
CA VAL A 237 -19.72 12.78 -23.89
C VAL A 237 -20.27 13.83 -24.86
N ASN A 238 -20.56 15.03 -24.36
CA ASN A 238 -20.97 16.15 -25.21
C ASN A 238 -19.88 16.52 -26.24
N GLY A 239 -18.61 16.43 -25.86
CA GLY A 239 -17.49 16.61 -26.78
C GLY A 239 -17.42 15.52 -27.86
N LEU A 240 -17.67 14.26 -27.50
CA LEU A 240 -17.72 13.17 -28.48
C LEU A 240 -18.85 13.36 -29.50
N GLY A 241 -20.00 13.88 -29.06
CA GLY A 241 -21.14 14.14 -29.92
C GLY A 241 -20.90 15.18 -31.02
N GLN A 242 -19.93 16.10 -30.85
CA GLN A 242 -19.62 17.11 -31.87
C GLN A 242 -18.99 16.51 -33.14
N ASP A 243 -18.25 15.41 -32.99
CA ASP A 243 -17.53 14.73 -34.08
C ASP A 243 -17.87 13.23 -34.10
N LEU A 244 -19.14 12.89 -33.85
CA LEU A 244 -19.57 11.50 -33.60
C LEU A 244 -19.12 10.53 -34.71
N ASP A 245 -19.34 10.88 -35.98
CA ASP A 245 -18.95 10.04 -37.12
C ASP A 245 -17.45 9.74 -37.13
N ALA A 246 -16.61 10.75 -36.82
CA ALA A 246 -15.17 10.59 -36.77
C ALA A 246 -14.73 9.72 -35.57
N VAL A 247 -15.39 9.87 -34.42
CA VAL A 247 -15.13 9.04 -33.23
C VAL A 247 -15.55 7.60 -33.50
N VAL A 248 -16.74 7.38 -34.06
CA VAL A 248 -17.23 6.04 -34.45
C VAL A 248 -16.26 5.38 -35.43
N ALA A 249 -15.80 6.10 -36.44
CA ALA A 249 -14.79 5.60 -37.38
C ALA A 249 -13.47 5.26 -36.67
N GLY A 250 -13.00 6.13 -35.77
CA GLY A 250 -11.79 5.89 -34.97
C GLY A 250 -11.89 4.68 -34.02
N LEU A 251 -13.10 4.38 -33.55
CA LEU A 251 -13.38 3.20 -32.75
C LEU A 251 -13.69 1.95 -33.57
N SER A 252 -13.98 2.04 -34.86
CA SER A 252 -14.39 0.87 -35.67
C SER A 252 -13.28 0.40 -36.62
N LEU A 253 -12.53 1.33 -37.19
CA LEU A 253 -11.54 1.04 -38.22
C LEU A 253 -10.22 0.55 -37.62
N SER A 254 -9.47 -0.23 -38.41
CA SER A 254 -8.09 -0.61 -38.07
C SER A 254 -7.06 0.47 -38.36
N TYR A 255 -7.46 1.52 -39.05
CA TYR A 255 -6.57 2.58 -39.50
C TYR A 255 -6.49 3.68 -38.45
N SER A 256 -5.28 4.16 -38.17
CA SER A 256 -5.07 5.32 -37.32
C SER A 256 -4.11 6.30 -37.99
N SER A 257 -4.33 7.59 -37.76
CA SER A 257 -3.40 8.64 -38.16
C SER A 257 -2.21 8.76 -37.19
N GLY A 258 -2.12 7.94 -36.13
CA GLY A 258 -1.17 8.12 -35.04
C GLY A 258 0.30 8.12 -35.47
N ALA A 259 0.69 7.25 -36.40
CA ALA A 259 2.06 7.26 -36.95
C ALA A 259 2.34 8.54 -37.73
N VAL A 260 1.39 8.98 -38.57
CA VAL A 260 1.49 10.22 -39.36
C VAL A 260 1.54 11.44 -38.44
N GLU A 261 0.70 11.47 -37.41
CA GLU A 261 0.66 12.51 -36.40
C GLU A 261 1.96 12.57 -35.59
N GLY A 262 2.53 11.41 -35.25
CA GLY A 262 3.85 11.31 -34.61
C GLY A 262 4.94 11.95 -35.46
N HIS A 263 4.98 11.66 -36.77
CA HIS A 263 5.89 12.31 -37.70
C HIS A 263 5.65 13.82 -37.78
N ASN A 264 4.39 14.25 -37.87
CA ASN A 264 4.02 15.66 -37.90
C ASN A 264 4.48 16.39 -36.62
N ASN A 265 4.31 15.78 -35.45
CA ASN A 265 4.75 16.31 -34.17
C ASN A 265 6.29 16.38 -34.06
N LYS A 266 7.03 15.37 -34.56
CA LYS A 266 8.50 15.43 -34.65
C LYS A 266 8.95 16.59 -35.54
N ILE A 267 8.32 16.79 -36.69
CA ILE A 267 8.63 17.90 -37.60
C ILE A 267 8.30 19.25 -36.94
N LYS A 268 7.14 19.38 -36.29
CA LYS A 268 6.75 20.58 -35.53
C LYS A 268 7.75 20.89 -34.42
N MET A 269 8.23 19.88 -33.69
CA MET A 269 9.26 20.04 -32.67
C MET A 269 10.56 20.59 -33.26
N LEU A 270 11.07 20.00 -34.35
CA LEU A 270 12.27 20.48 -35.04
C LEU A 270 12.10 21.93 -35.51
N LYS A 271 10.93 22.26 -36.09
CA LYS A 271 10.60 23.63 -36.48
C LYS A 271 10.57 24.60 -35.29
N ARG A 272 10.04 24.18 -34.13
CA ARG A 272 10.00 24.97 -32.88
C ARG A 272 11.40 25.19 -32.30
N GLN A 273 12.28 24.19 -32.32
CA GLN A 273 13.68 24.32 -31.92
C GLN A 273 14.47 25.34 -32.76
N MET A 274 13.98 25.64 -33.97
CA MET A 274 14.58 26.61 -34.87
C MET A 274 13.92 28.00 -34.76
N PHE A 275 13.06 28.22 -33.76
CA PHE A 275 12.35 29.49 -33.53
C PHE A 275 11.61 30.00 -34.77
N GLY A 276 11.04 29.08 -35.56
CA GLY A 276 10.32 29.42 -36.80
C GLY A 276 11.20 29.74 -38.01
N ARG A 277 12.53 29.77 -37.86
CA ARG A 277 13.50 30.01 -38.95
C ARG A 277 13.83 28.73 -39.73
N ALA A 278 12.80 28.01 -40.16
CA ALA A 278 12.94 26.73 -40.85
C ALA A 278 12.25 26.80 -42.21
N ASN A 279 12.91 27.43 -43.19
CA ASN A 279 12.51 27.26 -44.59
C ASN A 279 12.64 25.78 -44.99
N PHE A 280 11.99 25.38 -46.09
CA PHE A 280 11.87 23.97 -46.45
C PHE A 280 13.24 23.27 -46.54
N ASP A 281 14.24 23.91 -47.15
CA ASP A 281 15.57 23.33 -47.32
C ASP A 281 16.28 23.05 -45.99
N LEU A 282 16.21 23.99 -45.05
CA LEU A 282 16.84 23.82 -43.75
C LEU A 282 16.09 22.81 -42.88
N LEU A 283 14.75 22.81 -42.95
CA LEU A 283 13.92 21.82 -42.27
C LEU A 283 14.19 20.40 -42.80
N ARG A 284 14.24 20.24 -44.12
CA ARG A 284 14.58 18.97 -44.78
C ARG A 284 15.94 18.46 -44.34
N LYS A 285 16.97 19.32 -44.35
CA LYS A 285 18.32 18.95 -43.87
C LYS A 285 18.31 18.48 -42.41
N ARG A 286 17.62 19.19 -41.52
CA ARG A 286 17.55 18.78 -40.10
C ARG A 286 16.76 17.49 -39.88
N VAL A 287 15.68 17.27 -40.62
CA VAL A 287 14.90 16.02 -40.53
C VAL A 287 15.74 14.84 -41.00
N LEU A 288 16.43 14.95 -42.13
CA LEU A 288 17.28 13.89 -42.67
C LEU A 288 18.50 13.57 -41.79
N LEU A 289 19.05 14.57 -41.08
CA LEU A 289 20.18 14.38 -40.15
C LEU A 289 19.76 13.91 -38.74
N ALA A 290 18.46 13.96 -38.40
CA ALA A 290 17.92 13.56 -37.10
C ALA A 290 17.05 12.28 -37.18
N ALA A 291 17.08 11.60 -38.33
CA ALA A 291 16.48 10.29 -38.55
C ALA A 291 17.53 9.21 -38.33
#